data_AF-A0AAV4HHF7-F1
#
_entry.id   AF-A0AAV4HHF7-F1
#
_cell.length_a   1.000
_cell.length_b   1.000
_cell.length_c   1.000
_cell.angle_alpha   90.00
_cell.angle_beta   90.00
_cell.angle_gamma   90.00
#
_symmetry.space_group_name_H-M   'P 1'
#
loop_
_entity.id
_entity.type
_entity.pdbx_description
1 polymer ?
#
loop_
_entity_poly.entity_id
_entity_poly.type
_entity_poly.pdbx_seq_one_letter_code
_entity_poly.pdbx_strand_id
1 'polypeptide(L)'
;MQAVTHLFQIHNRSTASSNAWTETEFPLPSREAMLRFRQVEGLTTPIFTYAALQEDNIVRIITIKPLNAEIKNLYCVFLDFKSGPIPRFAVNASVKNIPEDHNSTFTAAYISCQINTTESNPDYVGLVPEKNQAQWPSHMTSIEGGGDSQKVSEEVSSARRPWEEREVEFSVCTPPMFFKFDNAAQLVEMLEMSRLLGAGRVVFYNNSIAPNVDAVLSLYIRQYQLGMDSLEVKVHSWQLPTFVENGVNKTIEKQEDIHYYGQMAAVDHCLHRYRKVSRYIVFSDLDEVVIPVRHATWSELIAERQGETNTGT
;
A
#
# COMPACT_ATOMS: atom_id res chain seq x y z
N MET A 1 -24.42 -2.32 -49.40
CA MET A 1 -22.95 -2.31 -49.35
C MET A 1 -22.48 -1.07 -50.11
N GLN A 2 -22.10 0.00 -49.40
CA GLN A 2 -20.97 0.88 -49.72
C GLN A 2 -20.91 2.00 -48.68
N ALA A 3 -19.73 2.12 -48.11
CA ALA A 3 -19.40 2.89 -46.93
C ALA A 3 -19.20 4.37 -47.26
N VAL A 4 -19.57 5.23 -46.31
CA VAL A 4 -19.27 6.66 -46.33
C VAL A 4 -17.88 6.84 -45.71
N THR A 5 -16.91 7.16 -46.56
CA THR A 5 -15.56 7.58 -46.17
C THR A 5 -15.57 9.10 -45.98
N HIS A 6 -15.45 9.58 -44.75
CA HIS A 6 -15.14 11.00 -44.51
C HIS A 6 -13.63 11.19 -44.37
N LEU A 7 -13.03 11.78 -45.42
CA LEU A 7 -11.70 12.36 -45.43
C LEU A 7 -11.70 13.64 -44.57
N PHE A 8 -10.83 13.71 -43.56
CA PHE A 8 -10.48 14.97 -42.91
C PHE A 8 -9.27 15.60 -43.62
N GLN A 9 -9.45 16.85 -44.03
CA GLN A 9 -8.48 17.65 -44.77
C GLN A 9 -7.56 18.36 -43.78
N ILE A 10 -6.24 18.13 -43.85
CA ILE A 10 -5.24 18.84 -43.04
C ILE A 10 -5.01 20.21 -43.68
N HIS A 11 -5.31 21.29 -42.94
CA HIS A 11 -4.88 22.64 -43.29
C HIS A 11 -3.64 23.02 -42.48
N ASN A 12 -2.54 23.17 -43.19
CA ASN A 12 -1.26 23.62 -42.66
C ASN A 12 -1.23 25.15 -42.70
N ARG A 13 -1.21 25.81 -41.54
CA ARG A 13 -0.78 27.22 -41.42
C ARG A 13 0.13 27.38 -40.21
N SER A 14 1.40 27.57 -40.50
CA SER A 14 2.44 28.02 -39.60
C SER A 14 2.30 29.51 -39.33
N THR A 15 2.12 29.87 -38.07
CA THR A 15 2.67 31.11 -37.51
C THR A 15 3.07 30.82 -36.06
N ALA A 16 4.36 30.98 -35.80
CA ALA A 16 4.98 30.73 -34.52
C ALA A 16 4.45 31.68 -33.43
N SER A 17 3.98 31.10 -32.32
CA SER A 17 4.22 31.67 -30.98
C SER A 17 4.82 30.54 -30.14
N SER A 18 6.12 30.63 -29.90
CA SER A 18 6.89 29.70 -29.10
C SER A 18 6.52 29.82 -27.62
N ASN A 19 5.53 29.05 -27.18
CA ASN A 19 5.45 28.61 -25.80
C ASN A 19 5.70 27.10 -25.81
N ALA A 20 6.98 26.74 -25.75
CA ALA A 20 7.40 25.40 -25.43
C ALA A 20 6.85 25.10 -24.03
N TRP A 21 5.89 24.18 -23.95
CA TRP A 21 5.47 23.61 -22.68
C TRP A 21 6.64 22.76 -22.19
N THR A 22 7.42 23.34 -21.28
CA THR A 22 8.50 22.65 -20.58
C THR A 22 7.91 21.51 -19.76
N GLU A 23 8.43 20.29 -19.98
CA GLU A 23 8.31 19.15 -19.08
C GLU A 23 8.97 19.47 -17.72
N THR A 24 8.35 20.31 -16.91
CA THR A 24 8.85 20.61 -15.57
C THR A 24 7.68 20.89 -14.65
N GLU A 25 7.11 19.82 -14.12
CA GLU A 25 6.65 19.68 -12.74
C GLU A 25 6.08 18.27 -12.61
N PHE A 26 6.97 17.27 -12.66
CA PHE A 26 6.63 15.97 -12.10
C PHE A 26 6.44 16.20 -10.60
N PRO A 27 5.25 15.93 -10.02
CA PRO A 27 5.13 15.91 -8.58
C PRO A 27 6.20 14.95 -8.06
N LEU A 28 6.98 15.40 -7.07
CA LEU A 28 7.95 14.57 -6.38
C LEU A 28 7.31 13.22 -6.06
N PRO A 29 8.03 12.08 -6.21
CA PRO A 29 7.48 10.78 -5.89
C PRO A 29 6.83 10.85 -4.50
N SER A 30 5.55 10.50 -4.43
CA SER A 30 4.80 10.53 -3.17
C SER A 30 5.53 9.68 -2.12
N ARG A 31 5.24 9.88 -0.84
CA ARG A 31 5.79 9.05 0.25
C ARG A 31 5.61 7.55 0.00
N GLU A 32 4.54 7.18 -0.71
CA GLU A 32 4.20 5.82 -1.14
C GLU A 32 5.23 5.24 -2.14
N ALA A 33 5.81 6.09 -2.99
CA ALA A 33 6.91 5.71 -3.89
C ALA A 33 8.27 5.52 -3.18
N MET A 34 8.34 5.72 -1.85
CA MET A 34 9.55 5.49 -1.04
C MET A 34 9.47 4.27 -0.11
N LEU A 35 8.31 3.61 0.01
CA LEU A 35 8.17 2.41 0.84
C LEU A 35 9.00 1.26 0.24
N ARG A 36 9.78 0.61 1.10
CA ARG A 36 10.60 -0.56 0.73
C ARG A 36 10.89 -1.38 1.96
N PHE A 37 11.12 -2.68 1.78
CA PHE A 37 11.59 -3.52 2.86
C PHE A 37 12.94 -3.06 3.40
N ARG A 38 13.05 -3.04 4.73
CA ARG A 38 14.27 -2.69 5.48
C ARG A 38 14.61 -3.80 6.45
N GLN A 39 15.88 -4.21 6.45
CA GLN A 39 16.35 -5.17 7.43
C GLN A 39 16.44 -4.52 8.82
N VAL A 40 16.03 -5.25 9.85
CA VAL A 40 16.26 -4.88 11.25
C VAL A 40 17.69 -5.23 11.63
N GLU A 41 18.45 -4.22 12.04
CA GLU A 41 19.86 -4.36 12.38
C GLU A 41 20.10 -4.96 13.77
N GLY A 42 21.24 -5.60 13.95
CA GLY A 42 21.67 -6.12 15.26
C GLY A 42 20.99 -7.44 15.69
N LEU A 43 20.21 -8.05 14.79
CA LEU A 43 19.62 -9.38 14.97
C LEU A 43 20.42 -10.45 14.22
N THR A 44 20.47 -11.67 14.75
CA THR A 44 21.07 -12.83 14.08
C THR A 44 20.17 -13.39 12.99
N THR A 45 18.84 -13.26 13.17
CA THR A 45 17.85 -13.68 12.18
C THR A 45 17.45 -12.47 11.34
N PRO A 46 17.45 -12.58 10.00
CA PRO A 46 17.01 -11.49 9.14
C PRO A 46 15.51 -11.25 9.32
N ILE A 47 15.13 -10.03 9.67
CA ILE A 47 13.74 -9.57 9.72
C ILE A 47 13.65 -8.35 8.83
N PHE A 48 12.62 -8.29 7.99
CA PHE A 48 12.41 -7.19 7.05
C PHE A 48 11.07 -6.52 7.31
N THR A 49 11.08 -5.21 7.53
CA THR A 49 9.86 -4.42 7.76
C THR A 49 9.56 -3.52 6.57
N TYR A 50 8.28 -3.36 6.24
CA TYR A 50 7.82 -2.58 5.09
C TYR A 50 7.15 -1.25 5.49
N ALA A 51 6.13 -1.32 6.34
CA ALA A 51 5.33 -0.17 6.77
C ALA A 51 4.93 -0.33 8.24
N ALA A 52 4.63 0.79 8.91
CA ALA A 52 4.13 0.83 10.28
C ALA A 52 2.78 1.56 10.31
N LEU A 53 1.74 0.87 10.76
CA LEU A 53 0.34 1.30 10.69
C LEU A 53 -0.24 1.38 12.11
N GLN A 54 -0.79 2.52 12.50
CA GLN A 54 -1.44 2.70 13.79
C GLN A 54 -2.91 2.28 13.75
N GLU A 55 -3.22 1.31 14.60
CA GLU A 55 -4.52 0.74 14.85
C GLU A 55 -4.86 0.95 16.32
N ASP A 56 -5.56 2.05 16.58
CA ASP A 56 -5.93 2.48 17.91
C ASP A 56 -4.68 2.71 18.77
N ASN A 57 -4.44 1.84 19.75
CA ASN A 57 -3.27 1.87 20.63
C ASN A 57 -2.22 0.81 20.26
N ILE A 58 -2.26 0.25 19.05
CA ILE A 58 -1.28 -0.71 18.55
C ILE A 58 -0.64 -0.15 17.29
N VAL A 59 0.67 -0.24 17.18
CA VAL A 59 1.36 -0.12 15.89
C VAL A 59 1.60 -1.51 15.34
N ARG A 60 1.01 -1.78 14.17
CA ARG A 60 1.21 -2.98 13.36
C ARG A 60 2.29 -2.70 12.32
N ILE A 61 3.35 -3.50 12.30
CA ILE A 61 4.45 -3.37 11.35
C ILE A 61 4.41 -4.55 10.39
N ILE A 62 4.24 -4.27 9.11
CA ILE A 62 4.23 -5.26 8.02
C ILE A 62 5.62 -5.86 7.88
N THR A 63 5.73 -7.18 7.98
CA THR A 63 7.02 -7.87 8.15
C THR A 63 7.15 -9.11 7.26
N ILE A 64 8.38 -9.39 6.81
CA ILE A 64 8.81 -10.68 6.26
C ILE A 64 9.92 -11.23 7.16
N LYS A 65 9.86 -12.53 7.49
CA LYS A 65 10.92 -13.22 8.25
C LYS A 65 11.05 -14.68 7.82
N PRO A 66 12.16 -15.37 8.15
CA PRO A 66 12.27 -16.81 7.93
C PRO A 66 11.13 -17.56 8.64
N LEU A 67 10.53 -18.53 7.96
CA LEU A 67 9.33 -19.24 8.43
C LEU A 67 9.53 -19.84 9.84
N ASN A 68 10.62 -20.60 10.00
CA ASN A 68 10.93 -21.39 11.20
C ASN A 68 11.65 -20.60 12.30
N ALA A 69 11.88 -19.30 12.12
CA ALA A 69 12.55 -18.50 13.13
C ALA A 69 11.57 -18.00 14.21
N GLU A 70 11.85 -18.37 15.46
CA GLU A 70 11.24 -17.74 16.63
C GLU A 70 12.01 -16.47 17.00
N ILE A 71 11.32 -15.32 16.94
CA ILE A 71 11.91 -14.05 17.30
C ILE A 71 11.51 -13.71 18.74
N LYS A 72 12.50 -13.63 19.63
CA LYS A 72 12.33 -13.25 21.04
C LYS A 72 13.17 -12.00 21.33
N ASN A 73 12.82 -11.28 22.40
CA ASN A 73 13.58 -10.13 22.92
C ASN A 73 13.76 -8.99 21.88
N LEU A 74 12.69 -8.71 21.13
CA LEU A 74 12.60 -7.61 20.18
C LEU A 74 11.77 -6.48 20.79
N TYR A 75 12.22 -5.24 20.64
CA TYR A 75 11.56 -4.05 21.18
C TYR A 75 11.22 -3.05 20.08
N CYS A 76 10.08 -2.40 20.24
CA CYS A 76 9.68 -1.25 19.46
C CYS A 76 10.08 0.02 20.21
N VAL A 77 10.89 0.85 19.57
CA VAL A 77 11.37 2.13 20.11
C VAL A 77 10.61 3.24 19.40
N PHE A 78 9.84 4.01 20.17
CA PHE A 78 9.00 5.08 19.66
C PHE A 78 9.69 6.44 19.79
N LEU A 79 9.54 7.28 18.75
CA LEU A 79 10.19 8.58 18.67
C LEU A 79 9.20 9.64 18.14
N ASP A 80 9.36 10.89 18.62
CA ASP A 80 8.65 12.06 18.10
C ASP A 80 9.63 13.00 17.37
N PHE A 81 9.13 13.74 16.38
CA PHE A 81 9.93 14.75 15.69
C PHE A 81 10.34 15.93 16.61
N LYS A 82 9.57 16.17 17.68
CA LYS A 82 9.73 17.36 18.55
C LYS A 82 10.70 17.16 19.72
N SER A 83 10.91 15.92 20.18
CA SER A 83 11.62 15.64 21.44
C SER A 83 13.15 15.54 21.29
N GLY A 84 13.71 15.75 20.09
CA GLY A 84 15.15 15.67 19.87
C GLY A 84 15.69 14.24 19.96
N PRO A 85 17.01 14.04 20.19
CA PRO A 85 17.72 12.78 20.00
C PRO A 85 17.52 11.78 21.15
N ILE A 86 16.35 11.73 21.80
CA ILE A 86 16.07 10.78 22.89
C ILE A 86 14.84 9.94 22.52
N PRO A 87 14.95 8.59 22.54
CA PRO A 87 13.79 7.73 22.39
C PRO A 87 12.72 8.08 23.43
N ARG A 88 11.46 8.16 23.00
CA ARG A 88 10.37 8.55 23.88
C ARG A 88 10.09 7.45 24.90
N PHE A 89 9.89 6.23 24.40
CA PHE A 89 9.74 5.02 25.19
C PHE A 89 9.99 3.79 24.32
N ALA A 90 10.21 2.64 24.96
CA ALA A 90 10.34 1.35 24.30
C ALA A 90 9.35 0.34 24.90
N VAL A 91 8.81 -0.54 24.06
CA VAL A 91 7.90 -1.62 24.49
C VAL A 91 8.30 -2.93 23.85
N ASN A 92 7.93 -4.04 24.48
CA ASN A 92 8.09 -5.36 23.89
C ASN A 92 7.30 -5.49 22.59
N ALA A 93 7.95 -6.06 21.58
CA ALA A 93 7.35 -6.35 20.28
C ALA A 93 6.77 -7.78 20.28
N SER A 94 5.54 -7.94 19.80
CA SER A 94 4.94 -9.26 19.57
C SER A 94 5.04 -9.61 18.08
N VAL A 95 5.65 -10.75 17.74
CA VAL A 95 5.80 -11.20 16.35
C VAL A 95 4.87 -12.38 16.10
N LYS A 96 4.06 -12.31 15.04
CA LYS A 96 3.14 -13.39 14.65
C LYS A 96 3.21 -13.64 13.15
N ASN A 97 3.32 -14.91 12.76
CA ASN A 97 3.21 -15.32 11.37
C ASN A 97 1.77 -15.12 10.89
N ILE A 98 1.62 -14.77 9.62
CA ILE A 98 0.36 -14.85 8.90
C ILE A 98 0.29 -16.26 8.30
N PRO A 99 -0.85 -16.97 8.40
CA PRO A 99 -1.04 -18.27 7.75
C PRO A 99 -0.86 -18.21 6.22
N GLU A 100 -0.91 -19.37 5.54
CA GLU A 100 -0.63 -19.51 4.10
C GLU A 100 0.86 -19.32 3.73
N ASP A 101 1.76 -19.93 4.50
CA ASP A 101 3.20 -19.90 4.22
C ASP A 101 3.67 -20.93 3.19
N HIS A 102 2.87 -21.96 2.91
CA HIS A 102 3.16 -23.03 1.94
C HIS A 102 4.54 -23.69 2.10
N ASN A 103 5.06 -23.79 3.33
CA ASN A 103 6.42 -24.29 3.63
C ASN A 103 7.54 -23.54 2.86
N SER A 104 7.31 -22.28 2.49
CA SER A 104 8.34 -21.40 1.91
C SER A 104 9.47 -21.10 2.91
N THR A 105 10.61 -20.62 2.41
CA THR A 105 11.75 -20.27 3.27
C THR A 105 11.43 -19.10 4.21
N PHE A 106 10.66 -18.13 3.71
CA PHE A 106 10.19 -16.95 4.40
C PHE A 106 8.66 -16.95 4.45
N THR A 107 8.12 -16.22 5.43
CA THR A 107 6.69 -16.03 5.63
C THR A 107 6.37 -14.57 5.87
N ALA A 108 5.14 -14.18 5.52
CA ALA A 108 4.57 -12.92 5.95
C ALA A 108 4.29 -12.99 7.46
N ALA A 109 4.59 -11.90 8.14
CA ALA A 109 4.38 -11.75 9.56
C ALA A 109 3.96 -10.31 9.86
N TYR A 110 3.47 -10.09 11.07
CA TYR A 110 3.30 -8.76 11.60
C TYR A 110 3.95 -8.65 12.97
N ILE A 111 4.46 -7.46 13.24
CA ILE A 111 4.97 -7.08 14.55
C ILE A 111 3.98 -6.10 15.16
N SER A 112 3.51 -6.37 16.37
CA SER A 112 2.59 -5.52 17.12
C SER A 112 3.30 -4.88 18.31
N CYS A 113 3.17 -3.56 18.42
CA CYS A 113 3.76 -2.74 19.48
C CYS A 113 2.64 -1.96 20.17
N GLN A 114 2.45 -2.16 21.47
CA GLN A 114 1.44 -1.41 22.22
C GLN A 114 1.92 0.03 22.49
N ILE A 115 1.15 1.03 22.09
CA ILE A 115 1.34 2.42 22.47
C ILE A 115 0.74 2.62 23.87
N ASN A 116 1.49 3.24 24.77
CA ASN A 116 0.97 3.63 26.07
C ASN A 116 0.17 4.94 25.94
N THR A 117 -1.14 4.89 26.17
CA THR A 117 -2.12 5.93 25.78
C THR A 117 -2.09 7.21 26.62
N THR A 118 -1.16 7.33 27.56
CA THR A 118 -1.03 8.51 28.44
C THR A 118 -0.29 9.68 27.78
N GLU A 119 0.14 9.50 26.54
CA GLU A 119 1.04 10.40 25.81
C GLU A 119 0.57 10.60 24.36
N SER A 120 1.02 11.69 23.72
CA SER A 120 0.71 11.98 22.30
C SER A 120 1.16 10.82 21.38
N ASN A 121 0.47 10.65 20.24
CA ASN A 121 0.82 9.59 19.31
C ASN A 121 2.26 9.77 18.77
N PRO A 122 3.08 8.71 18.78
CA PRO A 122 4.44 8.78 18.24
C PRO A 122 4.44 8.92 16.72
N ASP A 123 5.44 9.63 16.18
CA ASP A 123 5.58 9.86 14.73
C ASP A 123 6.31 8.71 14.02
N TYR A 124 7.20 8.02 14.74
CA TYR A 124 8.08 6.98 14.22
C TYR A 124 8.22 5.80 15.18
N VAL A 125 8.47 4.63 14.60
CA VAL A 125 8.87 3.41 15.32
C VAL A 125 10.13 2.82 14.66
N GLY A 126 11.05 2.34 15.48
CA GLY A 126 12.12 1.47 15.03
C GLY A 126 12.17 0.19 15.85
N LEU A 127 12.82 -0.84 15.31
CA LEU A 127 12.97 -2.13 15.98
C LEU A 127 14.42 -2.35 16.39
N VAL A 128 14.62 -2.83 17.62
CA VAL A 128 15.94 -3.12 18.17
C VAL A 128 15.91 -4.39 19.03
N PRO A 129 17.02 -5.12 19.15
CA PRO A 129 17.13 -6.15 20.18
C PRO A 129 17.07 -5.53 21.59
N GLU A 130 16.63 -6.30 22.58
CA GLU A 130 16.48 -5.88 23.98
C GLU A 130 17.70 -5.15 24.56
N LYS A 131 18.92 -5.64 24.28
CA LYS A 131 20.17 -5.00 24.71
C LYS A 131 20.34 -3.55 24.23
N ASN A 132 19.63 -3.16 23.18
CA ASN A 132 19.67 -1.85 22.54
C ASN A 132 18.38 -1.04 22.75
N GLN A 133 17.47 -1.45 23.65
CA GLN A 133 16.17 -0.77 23.84
C GLN A 133 16.28 0.72 24.23
N ALA A 134 17.41 1.14 24.80
CA ALA A 134 17.70 2.53 25.16
C ALA A 134 18.50 3.29 24.09
N GLN A 135 18.79 2.66 22.94
CA GLN A 135 19.57 3.23 21.85
C GLN A 135 18.68 3.64 20.68
N TRP A 136 19.23 4.45 19.78
CA TRP A 136 18.56 4.83 18.55
C TRP A 136 18.53 3.65 17.57
N PRO A 137 17.35 3.33 17.00
CA PRO A 137 17.26 2.36 15.92
C PRO A 137 18.03 2.83 14.69
N SER A 138 18.72 1.91 14.00
CA SER A 138 19.41 2.21 12.74
C SER A 138 18.44 2.71 11.66
N HIS A 139 17.19 2.25 11.72
CA HIS A 139 16.12 2.61 10.81
C HIS A 139 14.85 2.92 11.57
N MET A 140 14.22 4.04 11.19
CA MET A 140 12.94 4.48 11.72
C MET A 140 11.92 4.45 10.59
N THR A 141 10.76 3.88 10.87
CA THR A 141 9.60 3.85 9.99
C THR A 141 8.58 4.82 10.53
N SER A 142 8.06 5.71 9.69
CA SER A 142 7.00 6.59 10.15
C SER A 142 5.70 5.82 10.33
N ILE A 143 4.98 6.18 11.38
CA ILE A 143 3.71 5.56 11.73
C ILE A 143 2.61 6.26 10.94
N GLU A 144 1.85 5.47 10.19
CA GLU A 144 0.70 5.95 9.42
C GLU A 144 -0.60 5.82 10.22
N GLY A 145 -1.54 6.73 10.02
CA GLY A 145 -2.84 6.70 10.72
C GLY A 145 -2.80 7.17 12.19
N GLY A 146 -1.63 7.64 12.67
CA GLY A 146 -1.43 8.15 14.04
C GLY A 146 -1.61 9.66 14.23
N GLY A 147 -1.90 10.40 13.16
CA GLY A 147 -2.18 11.83 13.25
C GLY A 147 -3.58 12.06 13.82
N ASP A 148 -3.68 12.98 14.78
CA ASP A 148 -4.94 13.50 15.29
C ASP A 148 -5.73 14.11 14.11
N SER A 149 -6.60 13.33 13.46
CA SER A 149 -7.56 13.80 12.45
C SER A 149 -8.59 14.77 13.04
N GLN A 150 -8.47 15.11 14.32
CA GLN A 150 -9.46 15.83 15.09
C GLN A 150 -8.86 17.05 15.81
N LYS A 151 -8.16 17.93 15.10
CA LYS A 151 -7.93 19.35 15.52
C LYS A 151 -7.32 20.19 14.39
N VAL A 152 -8.06 20.39 13.31
CA VAL A 152 -7.86 21.56 12.44
C VAL A 152 -9.15 22.35 12.45
N SER A 153 -9.11 23.49 13.13
CA SER A 153 -10.15 24.52 13.09
C SER A 153 -10.53 24.85 11.64
N GLU A 154 -11.82 24.95 11.39
CA GLU A 154 -12.51 25.10 10.10
C GLU A 154 -12.12 26.30 9.20
N GLU A 155 -11.02 27.01 9.44
CA GLU A 155 -10.74 28.29 8.75
C GLU A 155 -9.68 28.26 7.63
N VAL A 156 -9.18 27.09 7.20
CA VAL A 156 -8.31 27.00 6.01
C VAL A 156 -8.76 25.88 5.07
N SER A 157 -10.00 25.97 4.59
CA SER A 157 -10.59 25.06 3.62
C SER A 157 -10.33 25.52 2.18
N SER A 158 -9.15 25.24 1.63
CA SER A 158 -8.98 25.17 0.17
C SER A 158 -7.79 24.34 -0.32
N ALA A 159 -6.94 23.83 0.58
CA ALA A 159 -5.90 22.86 0.23
C ALA A 159 -6.11 21.61 1.06
N ARG A 160 -6.77 20.59 0.49
CA ARG A 160 -6.68 19.23 1.04
C ARG A 160 -5.19 18.92 1.15
N ARG A 161 -4.75 18.52 2.34
CA ARG A 161 -3.36 18.05 2.53
C ARG A 161 -3.13 16.91 1.52
N PRO A 162 -1.98 16.82 0.83
CA PRO A 162 -1.70 15.74 -0.13
C PRO A 162 -1.69 14.31 0.46
N TRP A 163 -1.97 14.17 1.75
CA TRP A 163 -1.78 12.95 2.56
C TRP A 163 -2.98 12.58 3.44
N GLU A 164 -4.13 13.27 3.31
CA GLU A 164 -5.38 12.74 3.86
C GLU A 164 -5.98 11.77 2.84
N GLU A 165 -5.84 10.46 3.12
CA GLU A 165 -6.40 9.40 2.31
C GLU A 165 -7.92 9.59 2.19
N ARG A 166 -8.42 9.60 0.95
CA ARG A 166 -9.84 9.81 0.66
C ARG A 166 -10.67 8.64 1.17
N GLU A 167 -11.79 8.92 1.82
CA GLU A 167 -12.78 7.88 2.11
C GLU A 167 -13.46 7.41 0.82
N VAL A 168 -13.52 6.10 0.62
CA VAL A 168 -14.17 5.44 -0.51
C VAL A 168 -15.13 4.35 -0.04
N GLU A 169 -16.10 3.98 -0.85
CA GLU A 169 -17.01 2.88 -0.50
C GLU A 169 -16.28 1.53 -0.59
N PHE A 170 -15.58 1.28 -1.70
CA PHE A 170 -14.78 0.07 -1.91
C PHE A 170 -13.34 0.41 -2.28
N SER A 171 -12.40 -0.29 -1.65
CA SER A 171 -11.02 -0.42 -2.12
C SER A 171 -10.81 -1.86 -2.60
N VAL A 172 -10.24 -2.01 -3.80
CA VAL A 172 -9.81 -3.31 -4.34
C VAL A 172 -8.31 -3.48 -4.12
N CYS A 173 -7.92 -4.56 -3.47
CA CYS A 173 -6.53 -4.91 -3.18
C CYS A 173 -6.12 -6.09 -4.06
N THR A 174 -5.13 -5.89 -4.93
CA THR A 174 -4.59 -6.97 -5.76
C THR A 174 -3.32 -7.55 -5.15
N PRO A 175 -2.98 -8.83 -5.40
CA PRO A 175 -1.67 -9.37 -5.05
C PRO A 175 -0.53 -8.66 -5.80
N PRO A 176 0.74 -8.94 -5.44
CA PRO A 176 1.90 -8.45 -6.18
C PRO A 176 1.86 -8.83 -7.66
N MET A 177 2.18 -7.85 -8.53
CA MET A 177 2.44 -8.09 -9.94
C MET A 177 3.90 -8.51 -10.12
N PHE A 178 4.13 -9.72 -10.60
CA PHE A 178 5.46 -10.33 -10.75
C PHE A 178 5.69 -10.86 -12.17
N PHE A 179 6.85 -11.48 -12.43
CA PHE A 179 7.25 -12.03 -13.74
C PHE A 179 7.15 -11.07 -14.92
N LYS A 180 7.50 -9.79 -14.71
CA LYS A 180 7.44 -8.77 -15.75
C LYS A 180 6.06 -8.74 -16.42
N PHE A 181 5.02 -8.72 -15.58
CA PHE A 181 3.63 -8.71 -16.02
C PHE A 181 3.42 -7.64 -17.11
N ASP A 182 2.99 -8.08 -18.30
CA ASP A 182 2.92 -7.27 -19.52
C ASP A 182 1.52 -7.24 -20.15
N ASN A 183 0.51 -7.80 -19.48
CA ASN A 183 -0.86 -7.82 -19.99
C ASN A 183 -1.60 -6.52 -19.64
N ALA A 184 -1.27 -5.44 -20.35
CA ALA A 184 -1.90 -4.14 -20.17
C ALA A 184 -3.42 -4.16 -20.44
N ALA A 185 -3.91 -5.04 -21.32
CA ALA A 185 -5.34 -5.16 -21.60
C ALA A 185 -6.11 -5.72 -20.39
N GLN A 186 -5.59 -6.77 -19.76
CA GLN A 186 -6.16 -7.33 -18.53
C GLN A 186 -6.15 -6.30 -17.39
N LEU A 187 -5.09 -5.50 -17.26
CA LEU A 187 -5.06 -4.43 -16.27
C LEU A 187 -6.18 -3.39 -16.50
N VAL A 188 -6.38 -2.97 -17.76
CA VAL A 188 -7.46 -2.04 -18.11
C VAL A 188 -8.82 -2.65 -17.81
N GLU A 189 -9.03 -3.93 -18.16
CA GLU A 189 -10.26 -4.65 -17.85
C GLU A 189 -10.53 -4.66 -16.34
N MET A 190 -9.55 -5.03 -15.51
CA MET A 190 -9.68 -5.04 -14.05
C MET A 190 -10.02 -3.65 -13.47
N LEU A 191 -9.34 -2.60 -13.94
CA LEU A 191 -9.58 -1.22 -13.50
C LEU A 191 -11.00 -0.74 -13.86
N GLU A 192 -11.40 -0.93 -15.11
CA GLU A 192 -12.71 -0.49 -15.60
C GLU A 192 -13.85 -1.32 -14.97
N MET A 193 -13.68 -2.64 -14.82
CA MET A 193 -14.64 -3.49 -14.13
C MET A 193 -14.78 -3.11 -12.65
N SER A 194 -13.66 -2.85 -11.96
CA SER A 194 -13.70 -2.37 -10.57
C SER A 194 -14.47 -1.05 -10.46
N ARG A 195 -14.23 -0.10 -11.37
CA ARG A 195 -14.97 1.17 -11.41
C ARG A 195 -16.46 0.95 -11.62
N LEU A 196 -16.85 0.12 -12.59
CA LEU A 196 -18.26 -0.19 -12.88
C LEU A 196 -18.98 -0.82 -11.68
N LEU A 197 -18.27 -1.64 -10.89
CA LEU A 197 -18.82 -2.30 -9.71
C LEU A 197 -18.88 -1.41 -8.46
N GLY A 198 -18.35 -0.18 -8.53
CA GLY A 198 -18.41 0.81 -7.46
C GLY A 198 -17.10 1.02 -6.68
N ALA A 199 -15.97 0.49 -7.16
CA ALA A 199 -14.68 0.78 -6.56
C ALA A 199 -14.34 2.27 -6.66
N GLY A 200 -13.96 2.86 -5.53
CA GLY A 200 -13.37 4.20 -5.48
C GLY A 200 -11.85 4.19 -5.47
N ARG A 201 -11.24 3.03 -5.18
CA ARG A 201 -9.79 2.83 -5.14
C ARG A 201 -9.41 1.43 -5.62
N VAL A 202 -8.32 1.33 -6.38
CA VAL A 202 -7.61 0.07 -6.64
C VAL A 202 -6.15 0.21 -6.20
N VAL A 203 -5.65 -0.80 -5.49
CA VAL A 203 -4.30 -0.84 -4.90
C VAL A 203 -3.52 -1.98 -5.51
N PHE A 204 -2.38 -1.64 -6.12
CA PHE A 204 -1.45 -2.58 -6.72
C PHE A 204 -0.10 -2.59 -6.00
N TYR A 205 0.61 -3.70 -6.14
CA TYR A 205 1.95 -3.90 -5.63
C TYR A 205 2.89 -4.26 -6.78
N ASN A 206 3.79 -3.34 -7.13
CA ASN A 206 4.72 -3.52 -8.25
C ASN A 206 5.99 -4.24 -7.79
N ASN A 207 6.03 -5.56 -8.00
CA ASN A 207 7.26 -6.34 -7.87
C ASN A 207 8.03 -6.36 -9.21
N SER A 208 7.35 -6.67 -10.31
CA SER A 208 7.92 -6.69 -11.66
C SER A 208 6.84 -6.55 -12.73
N ILE A 209 6.80 -5.38 -13.40
CA ILE A 209 5.90 -5.08 -14.52
C ILE A 209 6.66 -4.65 -15.77
N ALA A 210 6.05 -4.79 -16.94
CA ALA A 210 6.58 -4.30 -18.20
C ALA A 210 6.22 -2.82 -18.46
N PRO A 211 6.96 -2.11 -19.35
CA PRO A 211 6.74 -0.69 -19.60
C PRO A 211 5.34 -0.31 -20.11
N ASN A 212 4.66 -1.21 -20.82
CA ASN A 212 3.29 -0.99 -21.28
C ASN A 212 2.28 -0.97 -20.12
N VAL A 213 2.47 -1.83 -19.12
CA VAL A 213 1.65 -1.83 -17.89
C VAL A 213 1.94 -0.59 -17.05
N ASP A 214 3.22 -0.22 -16.91
CA ASP A 214 3.63 1.00 -16.22
C ASP A 214 3.01 2.27 -16.85
N ALA A 215 2.96 2.33 -18.19
CA ALA A 215 2.32 3.41 -18.93
C ALA A 215 0.81 3.49 -18.66
N VAL A 216 0.11 2.34 -18.57
CA VAL A 216 -1.31 2.29 -18.20
C VAL A 216 -1.52 2.78 -16.77
N LEU A 217 -0.79 2.25 -15.79
CA LEU A 217 -0.91 2.70 -14.39
C LEU A 217 -0.67 4.20 -14.27
N SER A 218 0.38 4.71 -14.92
CA SER A 218 0.73 6.14 -14.95
C SER A 218 -0.41 7.00 -15.52
N LEU A 219 -1.11 6.53 -16.55
CA LEU A 219 -2.26 7.22 -17.13
C LEU A 219 -3.39 7.39 -16.10
N TYR A 220 -3.82 6.29 -15.46
CA TYR A 220 -4.93 6.33 -14.49
C TYR A 220 -4.57 7.17 -13.25
N ILE A 221 -3.36 7.00 -12.72
CA ILE A 221 -2.84 7.81 -11.60
C ILE A 221 -2.91 9.29 -11.95
N ARG A 222 -2.41 9.67 -13.14
CA ARG A 222 -2.42 11.06 -13.59
C ARG A 222 -3.83 11.60 -13.79
N GLN A 223 -4.74 10.82 -14.38
CA GLN A 223 -6.13 11.23 -14.57
C GLN A 223 -6.82 11.52 -13.25
N TYR A 224 -6.62 10.67 -12.23
CA TYR A 224 -7.12 10.93 -10.88
C TYR A 224 -6.50 12.19 -10.26
N GLN A 225 -5.17 12.35 -10.33
CA GLN A 225 -4.47 13.53 -9.78
C GLN A 225 -4.92 14.85 -10.41
N LEU A 226 -5.30 14.83 -11.69
CA LEU A 226 -5.84 15.99 -12.42
C LEU A 226 -7.35 16.20 -12.16
N GLY A 227 -8.00 15.36 -11.36
CA GLY A 227 -9.44 15.41 -11.11
C GLY A 227 -10.30 15.04 -12.32
N MET A 228 -9.71 14.37 -13.32
CA MET A 228 -10.39 13.92 -14.53
C MET A 228 -11.08 12.56 -14.34
N ASP A 229 -10.72 11.85 -13.28
CA ASP A 229 -11.28 10.55 -12.94
C ASP A 229 -11.56 10.49 -11.42
N SER A 230 -12.55 9.67 -11.06
CA SER A 230 -12.97 9.41 -9.68
C SER A 230 -12.31 8.17 -9.07
N LEU A 231 -11.76 7.27 -9.90
CA LEU A 231 -11.08 6.07 -9.46
C LEU A 231 -9.64 6.40 -9.06
N GLU A 232 -9.32 6.20 -7.79
CA GLU A 232 -7.95 6.34 -7.31
C GLU A 232 -7.14 5.06 -7.58
N VAL A 233 -6.06 5.17 -8.35
CA VAL A 233 -5.09 4.08 -8.52
C VAL A 233 -3.88 4.31 -7.63
N LYS A 234 -3.58 3.35 -6.75
CA LYS A 234 -2.41 3.34 -5.87
C LYS A 234 -1.47 2.23 -6.29
N VAL A 235 -0.19 2.54 -6.44
CA VAL A 235 0.84 1.56 -6.80
C VAL A 235 1.97 1.64 -5.78
N HIS A 236 2.12 0.58 -4.98
CA HIS A 236 3.17 0.46 -3.98
C HIS A 236 4.38 -0.27 -4.57
N SER A 237 5.59 0.22 -4.29
CA SER A 237 6.81 -0.50 -4.65
C SER A 237 6.91 -1.79 -3.83
N TRP A 238 7.06 -2.93 -4.50
CA TRP A 238 7.07 -4.26 -3.86
C TRP A 238 8.33 -5.05 -4.19
N GLN A 239 9.46 -4.36 -4.08
CA GLN A 239 10.78 -4.97 -4.26
C GLN A 239 11.12 -5.81 -3.03
N LEU A 240 11.20 -7.12 -3.21
CA LEU A 240 11.50 -8.05 -2.12
C LEU A 240 12.94 -7.87 -1.60
N PRO A 241 13.21 -8.24 -0.34
CA PRO A 241 14.48 -7.95 0.31
C PRO A 241 15.71 -8.59 -0.37
N THR A 242 16.76 -7.79 -0.54
CA THR A 242 18.15 -8.25 -0.72
C THR A 242 18.92 -8.01 0.56
N PHE A 243 19.66 -9.02 1.03
CA PHE A 243 20.37 -9.00 2.30
C PHE A 243 21.67 -9.81 2.25
N VAL A 244 22.53 -9.62 3.24
CA VAL A 244 23.78 -10.38 3.38
C VAL A 244 23.60 -11.43 4.45
N GLU A 245 23.86 -12.68 4.11
CA GLU A 245 23.93 -13.78 5.08
C GLU A 245 25.26 -14.52 4.92
N ASN A 246 26.05 -14.60 5.99
CA ASN A 246 27.39 -15.22 5.99
C ASN A 246 28.33 -14.67 4.89
N GLY A 247 28.27 -13.35 4.63
CA GLY A 247 29.09 -12.69 3.60
C GLY A 247 28.62 -12.91 2.16
N VAL A 248 27.46 -13.55 1.96
CA VAL A 248 26.87 -13.80 0.64
C VAL A 248 25.61 -12.95 0.48
N ASN A 249 25.50 -12.23 -0.64
CA ASN A 249 24.28 -11.53 -1.02
C ASN A 249 23.20 -12.55 -1.39
N LYS A 250 22.04 -12.44 -0.74
CA LYS A 250 20.83 -13.21 -1.03
C LYS A 250 19.70 -12.25 -1.34
N THR A 251 18.83 -12.63 -2.27
CA THR A 251 17.59 -11.91 -2.57
C THR A 251 16.44 -12.89 -2.41
N ILE A 252 15.37 -12.45 -1.76
CA ILE A 252 14.09 -13.14 -1.78
C ILE A 252 13.48 -12.82 -3.15
N GLU A 253 13.54 -13.75 -4.10
CA GLU A 253 13.15 -13.44 -5.50
C GLU A 253 12.30 -14.53 -6.15
N LYS A 254 12.11 -15.66 -5.46
CA LYS A 254 11.36 -16.80 -5.98
C LYS A 254 10.12 -17.08 -5.16
N GLN A 255 9.15 -17.73 -5.80
CA GLN A 255 7.93 -18.19 -5.16
C GLN A 255 8.20 -19.20 -4.03
N GLU A 256 9.29 -19.97 -4.11
CA GLU A 256 9.71 -20.88 -3.04
C GLU A 256 10.38 -20.15 -1.87
N ASP A 257 10.94 -18.96 -2.11
CA ASP A 257 11.51 -18.13 -1.05
C ASP A 257 10.38 -17.55 -0.19
N ILE A 258 9.34 -17.02 -0.82
CA ILE A 258 8.12 -16.55 -0.17
C ILE A 258 6.91 -16.75 -1.09
N HIS A 259 5.86 -17.36 -0.54
CA HIS A 259 4.65 -17.69 -1.30
C HIS A 259 4.08 -16.46 -2.06
N TYR A 260 3.86 -16.65 -3.37
CA TYR A 260 3.40 -15.63 -4.33
C TYR A 260 4.03 -14.24 -4.10
N TYR A 261 5.36 -14.20 -3.99
CA TYR A 261 6.10 -12.94 -3.88
C TYR A 261 5.68 -12.08 -2.67
N GLY A 262 5.25 -12.73 -1.58
CA GLY A 262 4.80 -12.06 -0.36
C GLY A 262 3.36 -11.55 -0.43
N GLN A 263 2.49 -12.23 -1.17
CA GLN A 263 1.07 -11.91 -1.28
C GLN A 263 0.41 -11.66 0.08
N MET A 264 0.65 -12.52 1.07
CA MET A 264 0.05 -12.35 2.39
C MET A 264 0.52 -11.07 3.12
N ALA A 265 1.75 -10.61 2.88
CA ALA A 265 2.21 -9.32 3.43
C ALA A 265 1.58 -8.12 2.68
N ALA A 266 1.31 -8.27 1.38
CA ALA A 266 0.60 -7.26 0.58
C ALA A 266 -0.88 -7.15 0.97
N VAL A 267 -1.54 -8.30 1.20
CA VAL A 267 -2.90 -8.39 1.75
C VAL A 267 -2.96 -7.71 3.11
N ASP A 268 -2.01 -8.02 4.00
CA ASP A 268 -1.92 -7.42 5.33
C ASP A 268 -1.76 -5.90 5.28
N HIS A 269 -0.82 -5.42 4.46
CA HIS A 269 -0.60 -4.00 4.27
C HIS A 269 -1.85 -3.30 3.73
N CYS A 270 -2.50 -3.86 2.70
CA CYS A 270 -3.67 -3.24 2.08
C CYS A 270 -4.84 -3.16 3.05
N LEU A 271 -5.13 -4.28 3.73
CA LEU A 271 -6.19 -4.37 4.73
C LEU A 271 -6.02 -3.28 5.79
N HIS A 272 -4.87 -3.28 6.44
CA HIS A 272 -4.66 -2.45 7.62
C HIS A 272 -4.45 -0.97 7.30
N ARG A 273 -3.90 -0.66 6.11
CA ARG A 273 -3.74 0.72 5.64
C ARG A 273 -5.09 1.34 5.27
N TYR A 274 -5.95 0.60 4.56
CA TYR A 274 -7.16 1.18 3.95
C TYR A 274 -8.45 0.89 4.72
N ARG A 275 -8.47 0.02 5.74
CA ARG A 275 -9.69 -0.33 6.50
C ARG A 275 -10.38 0.82 7.22
N LYS A 276 -9.67 1.92 7.49
CA LYS A 276 -10.25 3.12 8.12
C LYS A 276 -10.81 4.13 7.12
N VAL A 277 -10.41 4.02 5.85
CA VAL A 277 -10.77 4.96 4.77
C VAL A 277 -11.50 4.26 3.62
N SER A 278 -11.96 3.03 3.87
CA SER A 278 -12.76 2.24 2.93
C SER A 278 -13.87 1.56 3.71
N ARG A 279 -15.12 1.68 3.25
CA ARG A 279 -16.24 1.00 3.92
C ARG A 279 -16.15 -0.52 3.74
N TYR A 280 -15.70 -0.96 2.56
CA TYR A 280 -15.47 -2.36 2.21
C TYR A 280 -14.12 -2.51 1.51
N ILE A 281 -13.49 -3.68 1.69
CA ILE A 281 -12.27 -4.06 0.99
C ILE A 281 -12.53 -5.36 0.23
N VAL A 282 -12.17 -5.38 -1.05
CA VAL A 282 -12.27 -6.55 -1.92
C VAL A 282 -10.87 -7.02 -2.25
N PHE A 283 -10.55 -8.27 -1.95
CA PHE A 283 -9.32 -8.92 -2.43
C PHE A 283 -9.66 -9.64 -3.73
N SER A 284 -8.93 -9.32 -4.79
CA SER A 284 -9.18 -9.87 -6.13
C SER A 284 -7.88 -9.92 -6.92
N ASP A 285 -7.62 -11.05 -7.56
CA ASP A 285 -6.50 -11.20 -8.48
C ASP A 285 -6.78 -10.44 -9.79
N LEU A 286 -5.75 -10.24 -10.62
CA LEU A 286 -5.89 -9.46 -11.87
C LEU A 286 -6.77 -10.14 -12.93
N ASP A 287 -6.94 -11.45 -12.82
CA ASP A 287 -7.73 -12.31 -13.69
C ASP A 287 -9.07 -12.73 -13.08
N GLU A 288 -9.41 -12.22 -11.89
CA GLU A 288 -10.64 -12.55 -11.18
C GLU A 288 -11.45 -11.28 -10.88
N VAL A 289 -12.78 -11.39 -10.99
CA VAL A 289 -13.70 -10.30 -10.63
C VAL A 289 -14.94 -10.88 -9.94
N VAL A 290 -15.32 -10.31 -8.80
CA VAL A 290 -16.56 -10.67 -8.10
C VAL A 290 -17.74 -9.96 -8.74
N ILE A 291 -18.54 -10.66 -9.55
CA ILE A 291 -19.69 -10.08 -10.26
C ILE A 291 -21.01 -10.36 -9.53
N PRO A 292 -21.77 -9.32 -9.11
CA PRO A 292 -23.14 -9.51 -8.63
C PRO A 292 -24.04 -10.07 -9.75
N VAL A 293 -24.78 -11.13 -9.45
CA VAL A 293 -25.65 -11.78 -10.46
C VAL A 293 -26.96 -11.01 -10.69
N ARG A 294 -27.46 -10.29 -9.67
CA ARG A 294 -28.77 -9.64 -9.68
C ARG A 294 -28.72 -8.10 -9.58
N HIS A 295 -27.52 -7.53 -9.43
CA HIS A 295 -27.31 -6.11 -9.17
C HIS A 295 -26.24 -5.56 -10.10
N ALA A 296 -26.24 -4.25 -10.34
CA ALA A 296 -25.24 -3.60 -11.16
C ALA A 296 -23.94 -3.35 -10.39
N THR A 297 -24.03 -3.13 -9.07
CA THR A 297 -22.89 -2.73 -8.22
C THR A 297 -22.76 -3.58 -6.96
N TRP A 298 -21.59 -3.54 -6.33
CA TRP A 298 -21.39 -4.16 -5.01
C TRP A 298 -22.22 -3.47 -3.92
N SER A 299 -22.43 -2.15 -4.01
CA SER A 299 -23.23 -1.39 -3.05
C SER A 299 -24.67 -1.89 -3.00
N GLU A 300 -25.28 -2.10 -4.17
CA GLU A 300 -26.65 -2.64 -4.29
C GLU A 300 -26.76 -4.06 -3.70
N LEU A 301 -25.80 -4.94 -4.03
CA LEU A 301 -25.74 -6.29 -3.49
C LEU A 301 -25.66 -6.29 -1.96
N ILE A 302 -24.78 -5.47 -1.39
CA ILE A 302 -24.58 -5.43 0.07
C ILE A 302 -25.80 -4.80 0.76
N ALA A 303 -26.40 -3.75 0.18
CA ALA A 303 -27.59 -3.12 0.71
C ALA A 303 -28.78 -4.11 0.80
N GLU A 304 -29.00 -4.94 -0.22
CA GLU A 304 -30.02 -6.00 -0.18
C GLU A 304 -29.74 -6.97 0.98
N ARG A 305 -28.52 -7.49 1.08
CA ARG A 305 -28.15 -8.46 2.13
C ARG A 305 -28.27 -7.90 3.55
N GLN A 306 -27.95 -6.63 3.73
CA GLN A 306 -28.10 -5.94 5.01
C GLN A 306 -29.58 -5.65 5.33
N GLY A 307 -30.42 -5.43 4.32
CA GLY A 307 -31.87 -5.30 4.49
C GLY A 307 -32.56 -6.62 4.88
N GLU A 308 -32.13 -7.74 4.29
CA GLU A 308 -32.62 -9.09 4.62
C GLU A 308 -32.30 -9.48 6.07
N THR A 309 -31.13 -9.08 6.60
CA THR A 309 -30.72 -9.38 7.97
C THR A 309 -31.51 -8.60 9.03
N ASN A 310 -31.99 -7.40 8.69
CA ASN A 310 -32.76 -6.54 9.61
C ASN A 310 -34.27 -6.85 9.64
N THR A 311 -34.77 -7.69 8.73
CA THR A 311 -36.19 -8.09 8.65
C THR A 311 -36.45 -9.49 9.22
N GLY A 312 -35.40 -10.15 9.73
CA GLY A 312 -35.43 -11.51 10.28
C GLY A 312 -35.44 -11.61 11.82
N THR A 313 -35.74 -10.53 12.56
CA THR A 313 -35.96 -10.52 14.02
C THR A 313 -37.37 -10.05 14.35
#